data_AF-A0A7S6U3A0-F1
#
_entry.id   AF-A0A7S6U3A0-F1
#
_cell.length_a   1.000
_cell.length_b   1.000
_cell.length_c   1.000
_cell.angle_alpha   90.00
_cell.angle_beta   90.00
_cell.angle_gamma   90.00
#
_symmetry.space_group_name_H-M   'P 1'
#
loop_
_entity.id
_entity.type
_entity.pdbx_description
1 polymer ?
#
loop_
_entity_poly.entity_id
_entity_poly.type
_entity_poly.pdbx_seq_one_letter_code
_entity_poly.pdbx_strand_id
1 'polypeptide(L)'
;MAIKVESQKRPEGSKPNALRRSGLIPANLYGHKGAESISLVVEAKTVERLLKQAAVNQTEIELNIPELEWTGTTVLREVQSHPAKGFIYHISFFASAQS
;
A
#
# COMPACT_ATOMS: atom_id res chain seq x y z
N MET A 1 -18.13 3.14 5.09
CA MET A 1 -17.03 3.48 6.01
C MET A 1 -15.76 3.55 5.18
N ALA A 2 -15.03 4.66 5.22
CA ALA A 2 -13.74 4.75 4.53
C ALA A 2 -12.69 3.94 5.30
N ILE A 3 -11.97 3.05 4.60
CA ILE A 3 -10.87 2.29 5.20
C ILE A 3 -9.64 3.18 5.18
N LYS A 4 -9.07 3.46 6.35
CA LYS A 4 -7.86 4.29 6.48
C LYS A 4 -6.62 3.41 6.58
N VAL A 5 -5.59 3.75 5.82
CA VAL A 5 -4.31 3.06 5.80
C VAL A 5 -3.19 4.06 5.98
N GLU A 6 -2.39 3.87 7.01
CA GLU A 6 -1.15 4.62 7.21
C GLU A 6 0.01 3.89 6.52
N SER A 7 0.84 4.68 5.83
CA SER A 7 2.01 4.19 5.10
C SER A 7 3.19 5.11 5.32
N GLN A 8 4.39 4.57 5.09
CA GLN A 8 5.65 5.29 5.25
C GLN A 8 6.43 5.23 3.95
N LYS A 9 7.29 6.21 3.70
CA LYS A 9 8.17 6.17 2.55
C LYS A 9 9.15 5.02 2.73
N ARG A 10 9.40 4.27 1.66
CA ARG A 10 10.38 3.19 1.73
C ARG A 10 11.78 3.81 1.97
N PRO A 11 12.51 3.38 3.02
CA PRO A 11 13.88 3.84 3.23
C PRO A 11 14.77 3.49 2.04
N GLU A 12 15.62 4.42 1.63
CA GLU A 12 16.54 4.21 0.50
C GLU A 12 17.54 3.09 0.81
N GLY A 13 17.84 2.24 -0.17
CA GLY A 13 18.73 1.08 0.02
C GLY A 13 18.14 -0.08 0.84
N SER A 14 16.87 0.00 1.28
CA SER A 14 16.24 -1.09 2.03
C SER A 14 15.97 -2.32 1.17
N LYS A 15 16.40 -3.50 1.63
CA LYS A 15 16.14 -4.78 0.96
C LYS A 15 14.70 -5.23 1.26
N PRO A 16 13.86 -5.51 0.24
CA PRO A 16 12.46 -5.93 0.45
C PRO A 16 12.29 -7.12 1.40
N ASN A 17 13.22 -8.08 1.38
CA ASN A 17 13.19 -9.23 2.29
C ASN A 17 13.48 -8.84 3.74
N ALA A 18 14.33 -7.84 3.99
CA ALA A 18 14.59 -7.36 5.34
C ALA A 18 13.35 -6.65 5.90
N LEU A 19 12.68 -5.82 5.08
CA LEU A 19 11.42 -5.15 5.44
C LEU A 19 10.34 -6.17 5.82
N ARG A 20 10.15 -7.22 5.00
CA ARG A 20 9.15 -8.26 5.29
C ARG A 20 9.42 -8.98 6.61
N ARG A 21 10.70 -9.25 6.92
CA ARG A 21 11.09 -9.84 8.21
C ARG A 21 10.85 -8.92 9.40
N SER A 22 10.90 -7.60 9.19
CA SER A 22 10.58 -6.60 10.23
C SER A 22 9.09 -6.28 10.32
N GLY A 23 8.22 -7.03 9.63
CA GLY A 23 6.77 -6.79 9.64
C GLY A 23 6.31 -5.63 8.76
N LEU A 24 7.16 -5.16 7.84
CA LEU A 24 6.82 -4.12 6.87
C LEU A 24 6.63 -4.74 5.48
N ILE A 25 5.49 -4.47 4.87
CA ILE A 25 5.16 -4.91 3.52
C ILE A 25 5.50 -3.79 2.54
N PRO A 26 6.39 -4.03 1.56
CA PRO A 26 6.60 -3.12 0.45
C PRO A 26 5.28 -2.77 -0.24
N ALA A 27 5.00 -1.49 -0.41
CA ALA A 27 3.85 -0.99 -1.15
C ALA A 27 4.29 0.04 -2.19
N ASN A 28 3.47 0.29 -3.21
CA ASN A 28 3.71 1.37 -4.17
C ASN A 28 2.42 2.18 -4.38
N LEU A 29 2.56 3.49 -4.58
CA LEU A 29 1.46 4.39 -4.95
C LEU A 29 1.70 4.96 -6.34
N TYR A 30 0.74 4.78 -7.24
CA TYR A 30 0.77 5.29 -8.61
C TYR A 30 -0.45 6.18 -8.89
N GLY A 31 -0.40 6.99 -9.95
CA GLY A 31 -1.53 7.82 -10.39
C GLY A 31 -1.78 9.08 -9.56
N HIS A 32 -1.01 9.29 -8.48
CA HIS A 32 -1.12 10.47 -7.62
C HIS A 32 -0.65 11.77 -8.30
N LYS A 33 0.25 11.65 -9.28
CA LYS A 33 0.75 12.76 -10.09
C LYS A 33 1.13 12.28 -11.49
N GLY A 34 0.10 11.92 -12.27
CA GLY A 34 0.29 11.36 -13.61
C GLY A 34 1.04 10.03 -13.59
N ALA A 35 2.22 9.99 -14.20
CA ALA A 35 3.07 8.80 -14.30
C ALA A 35 4.02 8.59 -13.09
N GLU A 36 4.01 9.49 -12.10
CA GLU A 36 4.87 9.36 -10.93
C GLU A 36 4.45 8.18 -10.03
N SER A 37 5.45 7.56 -9.40
CA SER A 37 5.27 6.47 -8.45
C SER A 37 6.04 6.72 -7.16
N ILE A 38 5.39 6.52 -6.02
CA ILE A 38 6.04 6.59 -4.70
C ILE A 38 6.22 5.18 -4.16
N SER A 39 7.45 4.85 -3.78
CA SER A 39 7.76 3.61 -3.06
C SER A 39 7.44 3.78 -1.59
N LEU A 40 6.56 2.93 -1.08
CA LEU A 40 6.05 2.96 0.28
C LEU A 40 6.35 1.63 1.00
N VAL A 41 6.08 1.64 2.31
CA VAL A 41 5.98 0.48 3.18
C VAL A 41 4.77 0.63 4.09
N VAL A 42 4.11 -0.48 4.40
CA VAL A 42 2.92 -0.54 5.25
C VAL A 42 3.11 -1.66 6.28
N GLU A 43 2.62 -1.48 7.50
CA GLU A 43 2.67 -2.55 8.52
C GLU A 43 1.88 -3.78 8.05
N ALA A 44 2.45 -4.98 8.21
CA ALA A 44 1.82 -6.24 7.81
C ALA A 44 0.44 -6.43 8.44
N LYS A 45 0.27 -6.09 9.73
CA LYS A 45 -1.04 -6.18 10.40
C LYS A 45 -2.08 -5.24 9.77
N THR A 46 -1.67 -4.06 9.35
CA THR A 46 -2.54 -3.11 8.64
C THR A 46 -2.93 -3.66 7.27
N VAL A 47 -1.98 -4.26 6.54
CA VAL A 47 -2.27 -4.94 5.26
C VAL A 47 -3.24 -6.11 5.46
N GLU A 48 -3.04 -6.95 6.46
CA GLU A 48 -3.94 -8.07 6.75
C GLU A 48 -5.37 -7.61 7.08
N ARG A 49 -5.50 -6.53 7.85
CA ARG A 49 -6.82 -5.94 8.16
C ARG A 49 -7.45 -5.33 6.91
N LEU A 50 -6.67 -4.61 6.12
CA LEU A 50 -7.10 -4.03 4.85
C LEU A 50 -7.66 -5.10 3.91
N LEU A 51 -6.93 -6.19 3.68
CA LEU A 51 -7.34 -7.26 2.76
C LEU A 51 -8.58 -8.04 3.21
N LYS A 52 -8.93 -8.00 4.51
CA LYS A 52 -10.18 -8.57 5.02
C LYS A 52 -11.40 -7.69 4.76
N GLN A 53 -11.18 -6.40 4.51
CA GLN A 53 -12.24 -5.40 4.39
C GLN A 53 -12.36 -4.82 2.98
N ALA A 54 -11.26 -4.83 2.21
CA ALA A 54 -11.18 -4.22 0.89
C ALA A 54 -11.14 -5.27 -0.22
N ALA A 55 -11.98 -5.07 -1.23
CA ALA A 55 -11.92 -5.77 -2.50
C ALA A 55 -11.01 -5.03 -3.48
N VAL A 56 -10.10 -5.77 -4.12
CA VAL A 56 -9.15 -5.25 -5.10
C VAL A 56 -9.92 -4.62 -6.27
N ASN A 57 -9.48 -3.44 -6.72
CA ASN A 57 -10.09 -2.61 -7.77
C ASN A 57 -11.51 -2.08 -7.49
N GLN A 58 -12.04 -2.25 -6.26
CA GLN A 58 -13.41 -1.87 -5.94
C GLN A 58 -13.51 -0.97 -4.72
N THR A 59 -12.77 -1.29 -3.65
CA THR A 59 -12.88 -0.56 -2.40
C THR A 59 -11.98 0.66 -2.38
N GLU A 60 -12.57 1.81 -2.09
CA GLU A 60 -11.85 3.06 -1.82
C GLU A 60 -11.17 3.01 -0.44
N ILE A 61 -9.93 3.47 -0.44
CA ILE A 61 -8.99 3.43 0.69
C ILE A 61 -8.40 4.83 0.83
N GLU A 62 -8.58 5.42 1.99
CA GLU A 62 -7.93 6.67 2.37
C GLU A 62 -6.49 6.34 2.78
N LEU A 63 -5.53 6.65 1.90
CA LEU A 63 -4.11 6.39 2.12
C LEU A 63 -3.46 7.66 2.67
N ASN A 64 -2.83 7.53 3.84
CA ASN A 64 -2.05 8.59 4.48
C ASN A 64 -0.54 8.28 4.38
N ILE A 65 0.25 9.27 3.96
CA ILE A 65 1.71 9.24 3.91
C ILE A 65 2.22 10.44 4.74
N PRO A 66 2.42 10.27 6.06
CA PRO A 66 2.79 11.36 6.96
C PRO A 66 4.09 12.06 6.55
N GLU A 67 5.07 11.31 6.06
CA GLU A 67 6.37 11.85 5.63
C GLU A 67 6.30 12.77 4.40
N LEU A 68 5.24 12.66 3.59
CA LEU A 68 5.05 13.49 2.40
C LEU A 68 3.89 14.47 2.57
N GLU A 69 3.31 14.55 3.78
CA GLU A 69 2.07 15.31 4.06
C GLU A 69 0.97 15.05 3.03
N TRP A 70 0.93 13.82 2.51
CA TRP A 70 0.00 13.43 1.44
C TRP A 70 -1.09 12.53 2.01
N THR A 71 -2.34 12.90 1.76
CA THR A 71 -3.50 12.05 2.00
C THR A 71 -4.36 12.05 0.75
N GLY A 72 -4.83 10.88 0.34
CA GLY A 72 -5.69 10.79 -0.84
C GLY A 72 -6.51 9.50 -0.89
N THR A 73 -7.60 9.56 -1.65
CA THR A 73 -8.41 8.38 -1.95
C THR A 73 -7.71 7.53 -3.01
N THR A 74 -7.54 6.27 -2.69
CA THR A 74 -6.89 5.27 -3.55
C THR A 74 -7.74 4.02 -3.65
N VAL A 75 -7.43 3.17 -4.61
CA VAL A 75 -7.94 1.81 -4.67
C VAL A 75 -6.77 0.84 -4.61
N LEU A 76 -7.01 -0.34 -4.03
CA LEU A 76 -6.04 -1.42 -4.06
C LEU A 76 -6.01 -2.00 -5.47
N ARG A 77 -4.91 -1.80 -6.20
CA ARG A 77 -4.77 -2.19 -7.61
C ARG A 77 -4.23 -3.60 -7.76
N GLU A 78 -3.26 -3.97 -6.93
CA GLU A 78 -2.57 -5.25 -7.01
C GLU A 78 -2.23 -5.77 -5.61
N VAL A 79 -2.34 -7.09 -5.44
CA VAL A 79 -1.91 -7.81 -4.24
C VAL A 79 -1.09 -9.00 -4.69
N GLN A 80 0.19 -9.02 -4.30
CA GLN A 80 1.08 -10.14 -4.57
C GLN A 80 1.21 -11.00 -3.32
N SER A 81 0.87 -12.28 -3.45
CA SER A 81 0.83 -13.21 -2.32
C SER A 81 1.50 -14.55 -2.59
N HIS A 82 1.95 -15.13 -1.48
CA HIS A 82 2.20 -16.54 -1.19
C HIS A 82 1.47 -17.62 -1.99
N PRO A 83 1.85 -18.15 -3.18
CA PRO A 83 0.97 -19.12 -3.85
C PRO A 83 0.69 -20.35 -2.96
N ALA A 84 1.67 -20.77 -2.17
CA ALA A 84 1.52 -21.89 -1.22
C ALA A 84 1.31 -21.49 0.27
N LYS A 85 1.63 -20.26 0.68
CA LYS A 85 1.68 -19.87 2.11
C LYS A 85 0.76 -18.71 2.47
N GLY A 86 0.16 -18.05 1.48
CA GLY A 86 -0.74 -16.90 1.69
C GLY A 86 -0.07 -15.61 2.18
N PHE A 87 1.24 -15.60 2.45
CA PHE A 87 1.95 -14.39 2.90
C PHE A 87 1.95 -13.30 1.82
N ILE A 88 1.55 -12.08 2.18
CA ILE A 88 1.57 -10.94 1.27
C ILE A 88 2.99 -10.40 1.16
N TYR A 89 3.51 -10.22 -0.06
CA TYR A 89 4.86 -9.68 -0.27
C TYR A 89 4.86 -8.24 -0.74
N HIS A 90 3.79 -7.83 -1.43
CA HIS A 90 3.70 -6.55 -2.07
C HIS A 90 2.22 -6.19 -2.31
N ILE A 91 1.91 -4.91 -2.18
CA ILE A 91 0.62 -4.33 -2.55
C ILE A 91 0.82 -3.04 -3.36
N SER A 92 -0.10 -2.75 -4.27
CA SER A 92 -0.09 -1.51 -5.03
C SER A 92 -1.38 -0.73 -4.85
N PHE A 93 -1.25 0.56 -4.59
CA PHE A 93 -2.34 1.52 -4.55
C PHE A 93 -2.35 2.34 -5.83
N PHE A 94 -3.53 2.61 -6.34
CA PHE A 94 -3.76 3.54 -7.43
C PHE A 94 -4.59 4.71 -6.90
N ALA A 95 -4.04 5.92 -6.95
CA ALA A 95 -4.81 7.12 -6.66
C ALA A 95 -5.74 7.39 -7.84
N SER A 96 -7.04 7.38 -7.60
CA SER A 96 -7.98 7.98 -8.54
C SER A 96 -7.76 9.48 -8.47
N ALA A 97 -7.30 10.09 -9.57
CA ALA A 97 -7.33 11.54 -9.69
C ALA A 97 -8.78 11.98 -9.43
N GLN A 98 -8.98 12.71 -8.34
CA GLN A 98 -10.27 13.30 -8.02
C GLN A 98 -10.59 14.24 -9.19
N SER A 99 -11.64 13.88 -9.94
CA SER A 99 -12.11 14.63 -11.11
C SER A 99 -12.65 15.99 -10.69
#